data_AF-A0A0K1QBK4-F1
#
_entry.id   AF-A0A0K1QBK4-F1
#
_cell.length_a   1.000
_cell.length_b   1.000
_cell.length_c   1.000
_cell.angle_alpha   90.00
_cell.angle_beta   90.00
_cell.angle_gamma   90.00
#
_symmetry.space_group_name_H-M   'P 1'
#
loop_
_entity.id
_entity.type
_entity.pdbx_description
1 polymer ?
#
loop_
_entity_poly.entity_id
_entity_poly.type
_entity_poly.pdbx_seq_one_letter_code
_entity_poly.pdbx_strand_id
1 'polypeptide(L)'
;MEEIHKARLLRLADFLDTIPEKSFDFACWVSGEFGDDGALSCGTTACAFGWATTMPEFRALGLRLLKDGVGIASPSLISTNETTYWKRVREAAKEVFGLSVSELEWLFTPSDEEYDGKPEDDASPAEVAVHIRNFVANGMPCDEGEEDDS
;
A
#
# COMPACT_ATOMS: atom_id res chain seq x y z
N MET A 1 -1.21 0.10 16.68
CA MET A 1 -0.04 -0.20 15.82
C MET A 1 1.26 -0.09 16.61
N GLU A 2 2.22 -1.01 16.41
CA GLU A 2 3.55 -0.97 17.04
C GLU A 2 4.50 0.07 16.40
N GLU A 3 5.50 0.55 17.13
CA GLU A 3 6.45 1.57 16.66
C GLU A 3 7.25 1.14 15.42
N ILE A 4 7.58 -0.16 15.31
CA ILE A 4 8.29 -0.68 14.13
C ILE A 4 7.45 -0.55 12.86
N HIS A 5 6.13 -0.72 12.97
CA HIS A 5 5.20 -0.62 11.84
C HIS A 5 5.02 0.84 11.39
N LYS A 6 4.90 1.76 12.36
CA LYS A 6 4.91 3.21 12.08
C LYS A 6 6.19 3.64 11.38
N ALA A 7 7.34 3.19 11.86
CA ALA A 7 8.64 3.52 11.26
C ALA A 7 8.74 3.02 9.80
N ARG A 8 8.18 1.85 9.50
CA ARG A 8 8.11 1.32 8.12
C ARG A 8 7.18 2.16 7.23
N LEU A 9 6.02 2.59 7.73
CA LEU A 9 5.13 3.51 6.99
C LEU A 9 5.80 4.85 6.70
N LEU A 10 6.46 5.46 7.69
CA LEU A 10 7.21 6.69 7.49
C LEU A 10 8.35 6.50 6.49
N ARG A 11 9.03 5.35 6.53
CA ARG A 11 10.08 5.02 5.57
C ARG A 11 9.54 4.90 4.14
N LEU A 12 8.33 4.36 3.98
CA LEU A 12 7.63 4.36 2.69
C LEU A 12 7.30 5.79 2.24
N ALA A 13 6.74 6.62 3.13
CA ALA A 13 6.45 8.02 2.82
C ALA A 13 7.70 8.81 2.37
N ASP A 14 8.84 8.62 3.05
CA ASP A 14 10.10 9.25 2.65
C ASP A 14 10.60 8.77 1.29
N PHE A 15 10.31 7.53 0.92
CA PHE A 15 10.64 7.01 -0.41
C PHE A 15 9.72 7.61 -1.49
N LEU A 16 8.42 7.75 -1.21
CA LEU A 16 7.45 8.36 -2.13
C LEU A 16 7.84 9.80 -2.50
N ASP A 17 8.37 10.60 -1.57
CA ASP A 17 8.87 11.95 -1.86
C ASP A 17 9.99 11.98 -2.93
N THR A 18 10.64 10.84 -3.20
CA THR A 18 11.71 10.72 -4.20
C THR A 18 11.22 10.27 -5.57
N ILE A 19 9.97 9.84 -5.68
CA ILE A 19 9.39 9.31 -6.92
C ILE A 19 8.91 10.46 -7.81
N PRO A 20 9.36 10.55 -9.07
CA PRO A 20 8.81 11.51 -10.02
C PRO A 20 7.31 11.26 -10.25
N GLU A 21 6.48 12.32 -10.25
CA GLU A 21 5.02 12.23 -10.41
C GLU A 21 4.58 11.39 -11.63
N LYS A 22 5.26 11.54 -12.78
CA LYS A 22 4.99 10.76 -14.01
C LYS A 22 5.25 9.25 -13.89
N SER A 23 5.85 8.84 -12.78
CA SER A 23 6.15 7.48 -12.39
C SER A 23 5.43 7.17 -11.09
N PHE A 24 4.27 7.82 -10.85
CA PHE A 24 3.29 7.55 -9.81
C PHE A 24 1.85 7.50 -10.38
N ASP A 25 0.95 6.70 -9.80
CA ASP A 25 -0.46 6.51 -10.19
C ASP A 25 -1.14 5.88 -8.97
N PHE A 26 -2.01 6.63 -8.31
CA PHE A 26 -2.71 6.17 -7.13
C PHE A 26 -3.96 5.36 -7.48
N ALA A 27 -4.54 5.60 -8.65
CA ALA A 27 -5.73 4.92 -9.17
C ALA A 27 -5.49 3.41 -9.40
N CYS A 28 -4.26 3.04 -9.77
CA CYS A 28 -3.93 1.67 -10.14
C CYS A 28 -3.37 0.85 -8.96
N TRP A 29 -4.10 -0.20 -8.57
CA TRP A 29 -3.53 -1.31 -7.83
C TRP A 29 -2.61 -2.13 -8.75
N VAL A 30 -1.46 -2.55 -8.23
CA VAL A 30 -0.40 -3.20 -9.02
C VAL A 30 -0.94 -4.45 -9.77
N SER A 31 -0.93 -4.40 -11.10
CA SER A 31 -1.30 -5.53 -11.95
C SER A 31 -0.06 -6.28 -12.45
N GLY A 32 -0.23 -7.58 -12.73
CA GLY A 32 0.83 -8.57 -12.92
C GLY A 32 1.66 -8.50 -14.21
N GLU A 33 1.63 -7.41 -14.97
CA GLU A 33 2.40 -7.28 -16.22
C GLU A 33 3.85 -6.85 -15.92
N PHE A 34 4.61 -7.72 -15.24
CA PHE A 34 6.05 -7.56 -15.02
C PHE A 34 6.84 -8.18 -16.17
N GLY A 35 7.68 -7.37 -16.83
CA GLY A 35 8.78 -7.86 -17.64
C GLY A 35 9.94 -8.35 -16.77
N ASP A 36 10.66 -9.39 -17.22
CA ASP A 36 11.83 -9.97 -16.55
C ASP A 36 13.07 -9.04 -16.49
N ASP A 37 12.97 -7.79 -16.95
CA ASP A 37 14.10 -6.87 -17.09
C ASP A 37 14.38 -6.01 -15.85
N GLY A 38 13.57 -6.14 -14.80
CA GLY A 38 13.72 -5.36 -13.56
C GLY A 38 13.42 -3.87 -13.73
N ALA A 39 12.95 -3.44 -14.90
CA ALA A 39 12.32 -2.15 -15.09
C ALA A 39 10.85 -2.27 -14.67
N LEU A 40 10.34 -1.27 -13.95
CA LEU A 40 8.91 -1.16 -13.60
C LEU A 40 8.13 -0.75 -14.86
N SER A 41 8.19 -1.57 -15.91
CA SER A 41 7.87 -1.17 -17.29
C SER A 41 6.43 -1.46 -17.70
N CYS A 42 5.49 -1.74 -16.80
CA CYS A 42 4.08 -1.83 -17.20
C CYS A 42 3.51 -0.48 -17.67
N GLY A 43 4.30 0.60 -17.66
CA GLY A 43 3.87 1.90 -18.19
C GLY A 43 2.72 2.53 -17.40
N THR A 44 2.33 1.90 -16.29
CA THR A 44 1.44 2.41 -15.28
C THR A 44 2.11 2.21 -13.94
N THR A 45 1.83 3.12 -13.04
CA THR A 45 2.50 3.11 -11.78
C THR A 45 1.80 2.17 -10.80
N ALA A 46 2.60 1.39 -10.09
CA ALA A 46 2.20 0.85 -8.80
C ALA A 46 1.75 1.95 -7.81
N CYS A 47 0.62 1.74 -7.12
CA CYS A 47 0.29 2.46 -5.90
C CYS A 47 1.45 2.39 -4.87
N ALA A 48 1.40 3.21 -3.81
CA ALA A 48 2.45 3.25 -2.79
C ALA A 48 2.82 1.86 -2.22
N PHE A 49 1.86 0.96 -2.10
CA PHE A 49 2.11 -0.42 -1.64
C PHE A 49 2.93 -1.26 -2.63
N GLY A 50 2.78 -1.05 -3.94
CA GLY A 50 3.62 -1.70 -4.94
C GLY A 50 5.04 -1.16 -4.96
N TRP A 51 5.22 0.14 -4.80
CA TRP A 51 6.55 0.74 -4.64
C TRP A 51 7.30 0.20 -3.42
N ALA A 52 6.60 -0.10 -2.33
CA ALA A 52 7.18 -0.77 -1.17
C ALA A 52 7.89 -2.10 -1.53
N THR A 53 7.40 -2.83 -2.54
CA THR A 53 8.02 -4.11 -2.97
C THR A 53 9.40 -3.94 -3.63
N THR A 54 9.75 -2.71 -4.02
CA THR A 54 11.04 -2.36 -4.64
C THR A 54 12.10 -2.01 -3.59
N MET A 55 11.68 -1.65 -2.37
CA MET A 55 12.55 -1.18 -1.30
C MET A 55 13.33 -2.35 -0.68
N PRO A 56 14.68 -2.32 -0.61
CA PRO A 56 15.50 -3.42 -0.09
C PRO A 56 15.11 -3.90 1.31
N GLU A 57 14.77 -2.97 2.20
CA GLU A 57 14.38 -3.25 3.58
C GLU A 57 13.07 -4.05 3.68
N PHE A 58 12.07 -3.72 2.85
CA PHE A 58 10.82 -4.49 2.82
C PHE A 58 10.98 -5.79 2.06
N ARG A 59 11.89 -5.81 1.07
CA ARG A 59 12.28 -7.06 0.42
C ARG A 59 12.97 -8.01 1.39
N ALA A 60 13.76 -7.53 2.35
CA ALA A 60 14.34 -8.38 3.39
C ALA A 60 13.26 -9.04 4.28
N LEU A 61 12.09 -8.41 4.42
CA LEU A 61 10.91 -8.95 5.13
C LEU A 61 10.05 -9.89 4.27
N GLY A 62 10.47 -10.16 3.03
CA GLY A 62 9.73 -11.00 2.11
C GLY A 62 8.70 -10.28 1.25
N LEU A 63 8.49 -8.97 1.39
CA LEU A 63 7.57 -8.23 0.52
C LEU A 63 8.07 -8.28 -0.94
N ARG A 64 7.25 -8.80 -1.85
CA ARG A 64 7.59 -8.94 -3.28
C ARG A 64 6.39 -8.61 -4.14
N LEU A 65 6.74 -8.24 -5.35
CA LEU A 65 5.82 -8.22 -6.46
C LEU A 65 5.80 -9.62 -7.08
N LEU A 66 4.62 -10.22 -7.16
CA LEU A 66 4.37 -11.54 -7.69
C LEU A 66 3.66 -11.40 -9.05
N LYS A 67 3.67 -12.49 -9.82
CA LYS A 67 3.03 -12.54 -11.15
C LYS A 67 1.53 -12.20 -11.11
N ASP A 68 0.88 -12.43 -9.98
CA ASP A 68 -0.54 -12.13 -9.77
C ASP A 68 -0.76 -10.90 -8.84
N GLY A 69 0.25 -10.03 -8.70
CA GLY A 69 0.19 -8.77 -7.92
C GLY A 69 1.07 -8.76 -6.65
N VAL A 70 0.80 -7.92 -5.65
CA VAL A 70 1.66 -7.78 -4.44
C VAL A 70 1.44 -8.91 -3.43
N GLY A 71 2.52 -9.44 -2.83
CA GLY A 71 2.42 -10.39 -1.72
C GLY A 71 3.72 -10.57 -0.95
N ILE A 72 3.72 -11.46 0.05
CA ILE A 72 4.94 -11.86 0.76
C ILE A 72 5.48 -13.14 0.13
N ALA A 73 6.67 -13.06 -0.45
CA ALA A 73 7.53 -14.20 -0.73
C ALA A 73 8.29 -14.57 0.56
N SER A 74 7.59 -15.15 1.52
CA SER A 74 8.21 -15.80 2.67
C SER A 74 8.25 -17.30 2.41
N PRO A 75 9.37 -18.01 2.69
CA PRO A 75 9.40 -19.47 2.70
C PRO A 75 8.33 -20.09 3.62
N SER A 76 7.84 -19.33 4.61
CA SER A 76 6.79 -19.74 5.55
C SER A 76 5.37 -19.54 5.02
N LEU A 77 5.21 -18.78 3.93
CA LEU A 77 3.94 -18.52 3.23
C LEU A 77 4.06 -19.05 1.80
N ILE A 78 4.44 -20.32 1.66
CA ILE A 78 4.13 -21.08 0.43
C ILE A 78 2.61 -21.23 0.43
N SER A 79 1.91 -20.24 -0.11
CA SER A 79 0.49 -20.35 -0.30
C SER A 79 0.24 -21.45 -1.33
N THR A 80 -0.23 -22.58 -0.82
CA THR A 80 -0.84 -23.67 -1.56
C THR A 80 -1.99 -23.12 -2.40
N ASN A 81 -1.76 -22.92 -3.70
CA ASN A 81 -2.70 -22.88 -4.84
C ASN A 81 -4.11 -22.22 -4.77
N GLU A 82 -4.57 -21.61 -3.67
CA GLU A 82 -5.95 -21.10 -3.53
C GLU A 82 -6.05 -19.89 -2.59
N THR A 83 -5.15 -18.91 -2.71
CA THR A 83 -5.37 -17.59 -2.08
C THR A 83 -5.67 -16.53 -3.12
N THR A 84 -6.81 -15.86 -2.97
CA THR A 84 -7.16 -14.70 -3.79
C THR A 84 -6.11 -13.61 -3.62
N TYR A 85 -5.85 -12.86 -4.69
CA TYR A 85 -4.94 -11.71 -4.70
C TYR A 85 -5.10 -10.81 -3.46
N TRP A 86 -6.34 -10.46 -3.13
CA TRP A 86 -6.64 -9.56 -2.02
C TRP A 86 -6.27 -10.13 -0.65
N LYS A 87 -6.34 -11.45 -0.46
CA LYS A 87 -5.90 -12.08 0.77
C LYS A 87 -4.39 -11.94 0.97
N ARG A 88 -3.60 -12.09 -0.09
CA ARG A 88 -2.12 -11.93 -0.03
C ARG A 88 -1.71 -10.52 0.29
N VAL A 89 -2.40 -9.55 -0.31
CA VAL A 89 -2.23 -8.13 -0.01
C VAL A 89 -2.48 -7.84 1.47
N ARG A 90 -3.61 -8.31 2.00
CA ARG A 90 -3.99 -8.10 3.41
C ARG A 90 -2.97 -8.72 4.36
N GLU A 91 -2.53 -9.94 4.08
CA GLU A 91 -1.48 -10.62 4.86
C GLU A 91 -0.16 -9.84 4.79
N ALA A 92 0.21 -9.35 3.60
CA ALA A 92 1.42 -8.54 3.42
C ALA A 92 1.38 -7.21 4.19
N ALA A 93 0.26 -6.50 4.10
CA ALA A 93 0.05 -5.22 4.78
C ALA A 93 0.09 -5.39 6.30
N LYS A 94 -0.54 -6.46 6.80
CA LYS A 94 -0.52 -6.79 8.22
C LYS A 94 0.88 -7.14 8.72
N GLU A 95 1.61 -8.00 8.01
CA GLU A 95 2.92 -8.48 8.47
C GLU A 95 4.01 -7.40 8.35
N VAL A 96 4.00 -6.61 7.26
CA VAL A 96 5.02 -5.58 7.02
C VAL A 96 4.68 -4.29 7.75
N PHE A 97 3.43 -3.85 7.72
CA PHE A 97 3.02 -2.53 8.21
C PHE A 97 2.06 -2.58 9.39
N GLY A 98 1.71 -3.76 9.92
CA GLY A 98 0.82 -3.86 11.07
C GLY A 98 -0.58 -3.33 10.82
N LEU A 99 -1.00 -3.24 9.55
CA LEU A 99 -2.28 -2.66 9.15
C LEU A 99 -3.41 -3.68 9.25
N SER A 100 -4.56 -3.21 9.74
CA SER A 100 -5.85 -3.84 9.52
C SER A 100 -6.33 -3.66 8.08
N VAL A 101 -7.42 -4.34 7.73
CA VAL A 101 -8.03 -4.23 6.39
C VAL A 101 -8.51 -2.80 6.13
N SER A 102 -9.21 -2.20 7.09
CA SER A 102 -9.74 -0.83 6.96
C SER A 102 -8.62 0.20 6.83
N GLU A 103 -7.54 0.07 7.60
CA GLU A 103 -6.39 1.00 7.49
C GLU A 103 -5.65 0.84 6.15
N LEU A 104 -5.50 -0.39 5.65
CA LEU A 104 -4.95 -0.67 4.32
C LEU A 104 -5.81 -0.02 3.22
N GLU A 105 -7.12 -0.23 3.26
CA GLU A 105 -8.06 0.34 2.29
C GLU A 105 -8.08 1.88 2.37
N TRP A 106 -8.01 2.45 3.58
CA TRP A 106 -7.97 3.90 3.76
C TRP A 106 -6.66 4.54 3.29
N LEU A 107 -5.51 3.86 3.47
CA LEU A 107 -4.20 4.40 3.08
C LEU A 107 -3.91 4.27 1.58
N PHE A 108 -4.40 3.21 0.95
CA PHE A 108 -3.91 2.77 -0.36
C PHE A 108 -5.00 2.58 -1.42
N THR A 109 -6.22 3.01 -1.14
CA THR A 109 -7.29 3.11 -2.14
C THR A 109 -7.64 4.59 -2.33
N PRO A 110 -7.82 5.06 -3.57
CA PRO A 110 -8.36 6.37 -3.86
C PRO A 110 -9.67 6.64 -3.11
N SER A 111 -9.93 7.93 -2.91
CA SER A 111 -11.23 8.40 -2.49
C SER A 111 -12.30 8.06 -3.55
N ASP A 112 -13.43 7.52 -3.10
CA ASP A 112 -14.63 7.34 -3.94
C ASP A 112 -15.61 8.54 -3.78
N GLU A 113 -15.35 9.43 -2.81
CA GLU A 113 -16.21 10.55 -2.42
C GLU A 113 -15.40 11.75 -1.91
N GLU A 114 -15.73 12.97 -2.34
CA GLU A 114 -15.01 14.23 -2.04
C GLU A 114 -14.73 14.53 -0.53
N TYR A 115 -15.29 13.76 0.42
CA TYR A 115 -15.23 14.02 1.86
C TYR A 115 -14.74 12.87 2.76
N ASP A 116 -14.09 11.83 2.23
CA ASP A 116 -13.56 10.71 3.06
C ASP A 116 -12.15 10.98 3.64
N GLY A 117 -11.54 12.12 3.29
CA GLY A 117 -10.19 12.51 3.73
C GLY A 117 -9.07 11.68 3.12
N LYS A 118 -9.36 10.89 2.07
CA LYS A 118 -8.37 10.12 1.31
C LYS A 118 -7.91 10.91 0.08
N PRO A 119 -6.70 10.62 -0.46
CA PRO A 119 -6.26 11.21 -1.71
C PRO A 119 -7.15 10.76 -2.87
N GLU A 120 -7.36 11.66 -3.85
CA GLU A 120 -8.04 11.35 -5.11
C GLU A 120 -7.19 10.41 -5.99
N ASP A 121 -7.78 9.87 -7.05
CA ASP A 121 -7.14 8.89 -7.93
C ASP A 121 -5.92 9.44 -8.69
N ASP A 122 -5.89 10.76 -8.92
CA ASP A 122 -4.77 11.49 -9.54
C ASP A 122 -3.71 11.99 -8.54
N ALA A 123 -3.82 11.61 -7.26
CA ALA A 123 -2.90 12.04 -6.22
C ALA A 123 -1.43 11.73 -6.55
N SER A 124 -0.59 12.74 -6.38
CA SER A 124 0.86 12.64 -6.50
C SER A 124 1.47 11.75 -5.40
N PRO A 125 2.69 11.21 -5.60
CA PRO A 125 3.33 10.41 -4.56
C PRO A 125 3.60 11.22 -3.29
N ALA A 126 3.85 12.54 -3.42
CA ALA A 126 4.03 13.44 -2.29
C ALA A 126 2.73 13.60 -1.48
N GLU A 127 1.57 13.71 -2.13
CA GLU A 127 0.27 13.76 -1.45
C GLU A 127 -0.01 12.47 -0.70
N VAL A 128 0.26 11.31 -1.31
CA VAL A 128 0.15 10.01 -0.65
C VAL A 128 1.15 9.88 0.51
N ALA A 129 2.36 10.44 0.39
CA ALA A 129 3.33 10.48 1.49
C ALA A 129 2.82 11.31 2.67
N VAL A 130 2.21 12.48 2.42
CA VAL A 130 1.56 13.30 3.45
C VAL A 130 0.40 12.54 4.10
N HIS A 131 -0.43 11.85 3.31
CA HIS A 131 -1.52 11.01 3.81
C HIS A 131 -1.03 9.94 4.80
N ILE A 132 0.03 9.20 4.43
CA ILE A 132 0.66 8.19 5.30
C ILE A 132 1.19 8.82 6.59
N ARG A 133 1.83 9.99 6.50
CA ARG A 133 2.35 10.71 7.69
C ARG A 133 1.22 11.16 8.61
N ASN A 134 0.13 11.67 8.06
CA ASN A 134 -1.05 12.08 8.82
C ASN A 134 -1.67 10.89 9.56
N PHE A 135 -1.77 9.74 8.90
CA PHE A 135 -2.22 8.50 9.53
C PHE A 135 -1.32 8.04 10.67
N VAL A 136 0.00 8.06 10.48
CA VAL A 136 0.93 7.66 11.56
C VAL A 136 0.83 8.61 12.76
N ALA A 137 0.59 9.90 12.52
CA ALA A 137 0.47 10.92 13.57
C ALA A 137 -0.87 10.87 14.31
N ASN A 138 -1.98 10.71 13.58
CA ASN A 138 -3.33 10.93 14.10
C ASN A 138 -4.21 9.68 14.11
N GLY A 139 -3.78 8.59 13.45
CA GLY A 139 -4.62 7.44 13.16
C GLY A 139 -5.57 7.68 11.99
N MET A 140 -6.38 6.67 11.67
CA MET A 140 -7.54 6.82 10.80
C MET A 140 -8.59 7.66 11.54
N PRO A 141 -9.26 8.64 10.90
CA PRO A 141 -10.39 9.31 11.52
C PRO A 141 -11.43 8.24 11.91
N CYS A 142 -11.85 8.23 13.17
CA CYS A 142 -12.97 7.41 13.59
C CYS A 142 -14.21 7.93 12.87
N ASP A 143 -14.96 7.05 12.19
CA ASP A 143 -16.31 7.37 11.75
C ASP A 143 -17.14 7.69 13.01
N GLU A 144 -17.34 8.98 13.30
CA GLU A 144 -18.16 9.43 14.44
C GLU A 144 -19.66 9.40 14.12
N GLY A 145 -20.09 8.68 13.08
CA GLY A 145 -21.44 8.80 12.53
C GLY A 145 -22.01 7.54 11.91
N GLU A 146 -22.18 6.48 12.69
CA GLU A 146 -23.33 5.59 12.50
C GLU A 146 -24.17 5.70 13.79
N GLU A 147 -25.03 6.71 13.85
CA GLU A 147 -26.12 6.74 14.83
C GLU A 147 -27.00 5.51 14.55
N ASP A 148 -26.87 4.50 15.41
CA ASP A 148 -27.71 3.31 15.45
C ASP A 148 -29.15 3.75 15.76
N ASP A 149 -29.89 4.13 14.72
CA ASP A 149 -31.34 4.37 14.78
C ASP A 149 -32.05 3.02 15.01
N SER A 150 -32.10 2.65 16.30
CA SER A 150 -32.88 1.55 16.87
C SER A 150 -34.39 1.77 16.80
#